data_AF-A0A0C2WQA8-F1
#
_entry.id   AF-A0A0C2WQA8-F1
#
_cell.length_a   1.000
_cell.length_b   1.000
_cell.length_c   1.000
_cell.angle_alpha   90.00
_cell.angle_beta   90.00
_cell.angle_gamma   90.00
#
_symmetry.space_group_name_H-M   'P 1'
#
loop_
_entity.id
_entity.type
_entity.pdbx_description
1 polymer ?
#
loop_
_entity_poly.entity_id
_entity_poly.type
_entity_poly.pdbx_seq_one_letter_code
_entity_poly.pdbx_strand_id
1 'polypeptide(L)'
;AGVLYFHRISDFRVGGIAKRNIEVFHELCGEALPNAVIVTNMWGEVTSERGERREHQLRTDNKFFAPTINAGAHMFRHQNTRDSAEAIVREIIHKAPQVLKIQRETVDEKLSLDQTAAGGVL
;
A
#
# COMPACT_ATOMS: atom_id res chain seq x y z
N ALA A 1 14.53 2.60 2.33
CA ALA A 1 13.31 3.40 2.56
C ALA A 1 12.20 2.49 3.09
N GLY A 2 11.14 3.09 3.64
CA GLY A 2 9.89 2.41 3.95
C GLY A 2 8.72 3.28 3.47
N VAL A 3 7.62 2.64 3.07
CA VAL A 3 6.50 3.32 2.41
C VAL A 3 5.19 2.96 3.07
N LEU A 4 4.37 3.98 3.31
CA LEU A 4 3.00 3.84 3.78
C LEU A 4 2.02 4.12 2.64
N TYR A 5 1.12 3.17 2.37
CA TYR A 5 -0.01 3.38 1.47
C TYR A 5 -1.30 3.46 2.28
N PHE A 6 -2.05 4.55 2.13
CA PHE A 6 -3.30 4.74 2.87
C PHE A 6 -4.52 4.44 1.98
N HIS A 7 -5.42 3.62 2.50
CA HIS A 7 -6.67 3.24 1.85
C HIS A 7 -7.86 3.45 2.79
N ARG A 8 -8.89 4.16 2.35
CA ARG A 8 -10.11 4.33 3.15
C ARG A 8 -10.96 3.07 3.08
N ILE A 9 -11.28 2.48 4.22
CA ILE A 9 -12.20 1.34 4.25
C ILE A 9 -13.64 1.75 3.94
N SER A 10 -13.95 3.05 4.07
CA SER A 10 -15.28 3.60 3.86
C SER A 10 -15.68 3.74 2.40
N ASP A 11 -14.72 3.75 1.47
CA ASP A 11 -14.98 3.92 0.04
C ASP A 11 -15.94 2.84 -0.50
N PHE A 12 -17.00 3.31 -1.18
CA PHE A 12 -18.13 2.47 -1.58
C PHE A 12 -17.84 1.53 -2.74
N ARG A 13 -16.82 1.85 -3.54
CA ARG A 13 -16.36 1.07 -4.67
C ARG A 13 -14.85 1.15 -4.74
N VAL A 14 -14.17 0.00 -4.80
CA VAL A 14 -12.83 -0.04 -5.37
C VAL A 14 -12.99 0.06 -6.88
N GLY A 15 -13.16 1.29 -7.37
CA GLY A 15 -13.30 1.57 -8.81
C GLY A 15 -11.98 1.33 -9.56
N GLY A 16 -12.01 1.42 -10.89
CA GLY A 16 -10.82 1.22 -11.74
C GLY A 16 -9.63 2.10 -11.34
N ILE A 17 -9.89 3.33 -10.86
CA ILE A 17 -8.86 4.26 -10.37
C ILE A 17 -8.16 3.71 -9.12
N ALA A 18 -8.91 3.15 -8.17
CA ALA A 18 -8.33 2.59 -6.96
C ALA A 18 -7.46 1.36 -7.27
N LYS A 19 -7.89 0.51 -8.23
CA LYS A 19 -7.06 -0.60 -8.73
C LYS A 19 -5.76 -0.10 -9.35
N ARG A 20 -5.85 0.91 -10.23
CA ARG A 20 -4.68 1.53 -10.87
C ARG A 20 -3.71 2.08 -9.82
N ASN A 21 -4.21 2.73 -8.78
CA ASN A 21 -3.36 3.25 -7.69
C ASN A 21 -2.67 2.13 -6.88
N ILE A 22 -3.30 0.97 -6.71
CA ILE A 22 -2.68 -0.20 -6.06
C ILE A 22 -1.57 -0.78 -6.94
N GLU A 23 -1.82 -0.88 -8.25
CA GLU A 23 -0.83 -1.34 -9.23
C GLU A 23 0.37 -0.38 -9.29
N VAL A 24 0.12 0.94 -9.36
CA VAL A 24 1.18 1.96 -9.27
C VAL A 24 1.98 1.79 -7.98
N PHE A 25 1.33 1.61 -6.83
CA PHE A 25 2.02 1.40 -5.56
C PHE A 25 2.90 0.14 -5.55
N HIS A 26 2.41 -0.95 -6.13
CA HIS A 26 3.18 -2.18 -6.29
C HIS A 26 4.46 -1.91 -7.11
N GLU A 27 4.33 -1.25 -8.26
CA GLU A 27 5.46 -0.92 -9.13
C GLU A 27 6.44 0.09 -8.51
N LEU A 28 5.96 1.05 -7.73
CA LEU A 28 6.81 1.98 -6.99
C LEU A 28 7.76 1.24 -6.04
N CYS A 29 7.26 0.22 -5.35
CA CYS A 29 8.03 -0.54 -4.36
C CYS A 29 8.93 -1.57 -5.03
N GLY A 30 8.41 -2.35 -5.97
CA GLY A 30 9.12 -3.47 -6.58
C GLY A 30 9.63 -4.48 -5.54
N GLU A 31 10.92 -4.79 -5.55
CA GLU A 31 11.53 -5.74 -4.60
C GLU A 31 11.49 -5.25 -3.14
N ALA A 32 11.27 -3.95 -2.91
CA ALA A 32 11.16 -3.36 -1.58
C ALA A 32 9.77 -3.47 -0.94
N LEU A 33 8.87 -4.29 -1.50
CA LEU A 33 7.55 -4.58 -0.93
C LEU A 33 7.58 -5.12 0.52
N PRO A 34 8.60 -5.86 0.98
CA PRO A 34 8.75 -6.17 2.41
C PRO A 34 8.85 -4.94 3.31
N ASN A 35 9.21 -3.77 2.78
CA ASN A 35 9.27 -2.49 3.50
C ASN A 35 8.02 -1.61 3.31
N ALA A 36 7.01 -2.15 2.63
CA ALA A 36 5.76 -1.47 2.37
C ALA A 36 4.71 -1.85 3.44
N VAL A 37 3.95 -0.85 3.90
CA VAL A 37 2.84 -1.05 4.82
C VAL A 37 1.58 -0.41 4.25
N ILE A 38 0.54 -1.22 4.09
CA ILE A 38 -0.79 -0.79 3.68
C ILE A 38 -1.57 -0.45 4.94
N VAL A 39 -2.13 0.75 5.00
CA VAL A 39 -2.88 1.27 6.14
C VAL A 39 -4.32 1.48 5.72
N THR A 40 -5.23 0.74 6.34
CA THR A 40 -6.68 0.97 6.20
C THR A 40 -7.14 1.97 7.26
N ASN A 41 -7.86 3.03 6.89
CA ASN A 41 -8.34 4.05 7.82
C ASN A 41 -9.86 4.32 7.65
N MET A 42 -10.38 5.31 8.39
CA MET A 42 -11.81 5.70 8.40
C MET A 42 -12.76 4.55 8.82
N TRP A 43 -12.29 3.69 9.72
CA TRP A 43 -13.06 2.58 10.25
C TRP A 43 -14.32 3.01 11.02
N GLY A 44 -14.36 4.23 11.54
CA GLY A 44 -15.55 4.80 12.19
C GLY A 44 -16.69 5.18 11.25
N GLU A 45 -16.47 5.18 9.93
CA GLU A 45 -17.49 5.54 8.93
C GLU A 45 -18.26 4.32 8.38
N VAL A 46 -17.92 3.10 8.83
CA VAL A 46 -18.58 1.86 8.41
C VAL A 46 -18.91 0.99 9.60
N THR A 47 -19.89 0.10 9.42
CA THR A 47 -20.12 -0.97 10.40
C THR A 47 -18.95 -1.96 10.40
N SER A 48 -18.67 -2.59 11.55
CA SER A 48 -17.59 -3.57 11.68
C SER A 48 -17.70 -4.69 10.64
N GLU A 49 -18.89 -5.26 10.47
CA GLU A 49 -19.16 -6.31 9.47
C GLU A 49 -18.79 -5.86 8.05
N ARG A 50 -19.21 -4.65 7.67
CA ARG A 50 -18.93 -4.12 6.33
C ARG A 50 -17.45 -3.82 6.14
N GLY A 51 -16.80 -3.28 7.16
CA GLY A 51 -15.37 -3.00 7.17
C GLY A 51 -14.54 -4.28 7.05
N GLU A 52 -14.86 -5.30 7.83
CA GLU A 52 -14.19 -6.60 7.81
C GLU A 52 -14.36 -7.31 6.48
N ARG A 53 -15.57 -7.31 5.91
CA ARG A 53 -15.80 -7.88 4.56
C ARG A 53 -14.96 -7.19 3.49
N ARG A 54 -14.85 -5.86 3.56
CA ARG A 54 -14.04 -5.06 2.63
C ARG A 54 -12.55 -5.32 2.82
N GLU A 55 -12.07 -5.34 4.05
CA GLU A 55 -10.67 -5.64 4.32
C GLU A 55 -10.31 -7.05 3.87
N HIS A 56 -11.19 -8.03 4.12
CA HIS A 56 -11.00 -9.39 3.63
C HIS A 56 -10.84 -9.40 2.11
N GLN A 57 -11.75 -8.73 1.39
CA GLN A 57 -11.64 -8.60 -0.07
C GLN A 57 -10.33 -7.93 -0.50
N LEU A 58 -9.92 -6.84 0.15
CA LEU A 58 -8.67 -6.13 -0.13
C LEU A 58 -7.44 -7.02 0.05
N ARG A 59 -7.48 -7.93 1.03
CA ARG A 59 -6.38 -8.87 1.35
C ARG A 59 -6.32 -10.09 0.43
N THR A 60 -7.47 -10.57 -0.08
CA THR A 60 -7.55 -11.87 -0.75
C THR A 60 -7.75 -11.80 -2.25
N ASP A 61 -8.30 -10.70 -2.78
CA ASP A 61 -8.48 -10.55 -4.21
C ASP A 61 -7.17 -10.15 -4.90
N ASN A 62 -6.76 -10.91 -5.91
CA ASN A 62 -5.59 -10.64 -6.75
C ASN A 62 -5.69 -9.30 -7.52
N LYS A 63 -6.88 -8.71 -7.61
CA LYS A 63 -7.07 -7.37 -8.18
C LYS A 63 -6.72 -6.24 -7.21
N PHE A 64 -6.48 -6.54 -5.93
CA PHE A 64 -6.18 -5.56 -4.87
C PHE A 64 -4.81 -5.84 -4.27
N PHE A 65 -4.71 -5.93 -2.93
CA PHE A 65 -3.43 -6.01 -2.24
C PHE A 65 -2.93 -7.45 -2.05
N ALA A 66 -3.67 -8.47 -2.47
CA ALA A 66 -3.19 -9.86 -2.34
C ALA A 66 -1.79 -10.06 -2.95
N PRO A 67 -1.47 -9.56 -4.17
CA PRO A 67 -0.13 -9.68 -4.74
C PRO A 67 0.93 -8.95 -3.90
N THR A 68 0.61 -7.72 -3.47
CA THR A 68 1.46 -6.87 -2.64
C THR A 68 1.78 -7.52 -1.28
N ILE A 69 0.77 -8.11 -0.64
CA ILE A 69 0.90 -8.82 0.64
C ILE A 69 1.68 -10.12 0.47
N ASN A 70 1.40 -10.89 -0.59
CA ASN A 70 2.13 -12.12 -0.90
C ASN A 70 3.62 -11.86 -1.19
N ALA A 71 3.96 -10.66 -1.66
CA ALA A 71 5.34 -10.19 -1.85
C ALA A 71 6.00 -9.64 -0.57
N GLY A 72 5.35 -9.73 0.59
CA GLY A 72 5.92 -9.39 1.90
C GLY A 72 5.44 -8.08 2.51
N ALA A 73 4.56 -7.33 1.86
CA ALA A 73 3.97 -6.14 2.46
C ALA A 73 3.03 -6.51 3.61
N HIS A 74 2.96 -5.65 4.62
CA HIS A 74 2.02 -5.83 5.73
C HIS A 74 0.82 -4.90 5.58
N MET A 75 -0.33 -5.29 6.14
CA MET A 75 -1.53 -4.44 6.18
C MET A 75 -2.02 -4.26 7.62
N PHE A 76 -2.24 -3.01 8.02
CA PHE A 76 -2.67 -2.59 9.35
C PHE A 76 -3.95 -1.75 9.31
N ARG A 77 -4.71 -1.77 10.40
CA ARG A 77 -5.86 -0.88 10.61
C ARG A 77 -5.45 0.32 11.45
N HIS A 78 -5.62 1.53 10.91
CA HIS A 78 -5.54 2.76 11.69
C HIS A 78 -6.92 3.12 12.24
N GLN A 79 -7.05 3.08 13.55
CA GLN A 79 -8.34 3.24 14.26
C GLN A 79 -8.58 4.70 14.71
N ASN A 80 -7.91 5.67 14.07
CA ASN A 80 -7.95 7.09 14.46
C ASN A 80 -7.46 7.33 15.90
N THR A 81 -6.55 6.48 16.37
CA THR A 81 -5.92 6.59 17.70
C THR A 81 -4.42 6.76 17.56
N ARG A 82 -3.79 7.42 18.55
CA ARG A 82 -2.34 7.53 18.64
C ARG A 82 -1.67 6.16 18.66
N ASP A 83 -2.18 5.23 19.45
CA ASP A 83 -1.59 3.89 19.61
C ASP A 83 -1.55 3.12 18.29
N SER A 84 -2.62 3.18 17.50
CA SER A 84 -2.63 2.53 16.18
C SER A 84 -1.65 3.20 15.19
N ALA A 85 -1.48 4.52 15.25
CA ALA A 85 -0.49 5.22 14.44
C ALA A 85 0.94 4.87 14.84
N GLU A 86 1.25 4.83 16.15
CA GLU A 86 2.57 4.43 16.65
C GLU A 86 2.89 2.98 16.28
N ALA A 87 1.92 2.06 16.38
CA ALA A 87 2.10 0.68 15.96
C ALA A 87 2.47 0.58 14.46
N ILE A 88 1.77 1.33 13.59
CA ILE A 88 2.06 1.38 12.15
C ILE A 88 3.46 1.92 11.87
N VAL A 89 3.88 2.99 12.56
CA VAL A 89 5.22 3.57 12.36
C VAL A 89 6.30 2.60 12.84
N ARG A 90 6.07 1.90 13.97
CA ARG A 90 7.01 0.89 14.50
C ARG A 90 7.29 -0.25 13.53
N GLU A 91 6.35 -0.59 12.66
CA GLU A 91 6.54 -1.61 11.63
C GLU A 91 7.56 -1.21 10.57
N ILE A 92 7.75 0.09 10.33
CA ILE A 92 8.66 0.57 9.28
C ILE A 92 10.04 0.89 9.83
N ILE A 93 10.12 1.54 11.00
CA ILE A 93 11.39 2.06 11.54
C ILE A 93 12.42 0.97 11.84
N HIS A 94 11.98 -0.27 12.09
CA HIS A 94 12.88 -1.39 12.40
C HIS A 94 13.30 -2.21 11.17
N LYS A 95 12.77 -1.90 9.98
CA LYS A 95 13.10 -2.65 8.77
C LYS A 95 14.43 -2.20 8.18
N ALA A 96 15.22 -3.16 7.72
CA ALA A 96 16.45 -2.87 6.99
C ALA A 96 16.12 -2.01 5.77
N PRO A 97 16.80 -0.87 5.54
CA PRO A 97 16.47 0.00 4.42
C PRO A 97 16.64 -0.71 3.07
N GLN A 98 15.57 -0.74 2.27
CA GLN A 98 15.63 -1.18 0.88
C GLN A 98 15.35 -0.02 -0.08
N VAL A 99 16.04 0.00 -1.22
CA VAL A 99 15.84 1.01 -2.26
C VAL A 99 14.55 0.69 -3.00
N LEU A 100 13.65 1.67 -3.12
CA LEU A 100 12.41 1.48 -3.88
C LEU A 100 12.72 1.41 -5.37
N LYS A 101 11.94 0.62 -6.13
CA LYS A 101 12.12 0.50 -7.57
C LYS A 101 12.11 1.85 -8.28
N ILE A 102 11.18 2.74 -7.93
CA ILE A 102 11.17 4.10 -8.53
C ILE A 102 12.43 4.91 -8.23
N GLN A 103 13.05 4.73 -7.06
CA GLN A 103 14.29 5.43 -6.71
C GLN A 103 15.44 4.92 -7.58
N ARG A 104 15.54 3.61 -7.79
CA ARG A 104 16.52 3.02 -8.72
C ARG A 104 16.28 3.51 -10.16
N GLU A 105 15.04 3.45 -10.64
CA GLU A 105 14.68 3.85 -12.00
C GLU A 105 14.99 5.34 -12.28
N THR A 106 14.65 6.24 -11.34
CA THR A 106 14.83 7.68 -11.55
C THR A 106 16.25 8.17 -11.24
N VAL A 107 16.94 7.58 -10.25
CA VAL A 107 18.26 8.04 -9.81
C VAL A 107 19.39 7.29 -10.52
N ASP A 108 19.33 5.96 -10.56
CA ASP A 108 20.41 5.12 -11.08
C ASP A 108 20.25 4.92 -12.59
N GLU A 109 19.03 4.65 -13.05
CA GLU A 109 18.71 4.38 -14.47
C GLU A 109 18.36 5.67 -15.25
N LYS A 110 18.21 6.82 -14.56
CA LYS A 110 17.94 8.15 -15.14
C LYS A 110 16.68 8.23 -16.00
N LEU A 111 15.68 7.39 -15.73
CA LEU A 111 14.39 7.42 -16.40
C LEU A 111 13.58 8.65 -15.96
N SER A 112 12.85 9.27 -16.88
CA SER A 112 11.79 10.21 -16.52
C SER A 112 10.61 9.47 -15.89
N LEU A 113 9.77 10.18 -15.12
CA LEU A 113 8.67 9.56 -14.38
C LEU A 113 7.72 8.74 -15.28
N ASP A 114 7.44 9.22 -16.48
CA ASP A 114 6.60 8.55 -17.49
C ASP A 114 7.25 7.27 -18.07
N GLN A 115 8.57 7.13 -17.96
CA GLN A 115 9.33 5.96 -18.41
C GLN A 115 9.49 4.89 -17.31
N THR A 116 9.20 5.23 -16.06
CA THR A 116 9.26 4.28 -14.94
C THR A 116 8.17 3.22 -15.05
N ALA A 117 8.37 2.04 -14.43
CA ALA A 117 7.33 1.02 -14.43
C ALA A 117 6.03 1.53 -13.79
N ALA A 118 6.13 2.35 -12.74
CA ALA A 118 4.98 3.00 -12.11
C ALA A 118 4.30 4.02 -13.04
N GLY A 119 5.08 4.78 -13.82
CA GLY A 119 4.59 5.72 -14.82
C GLY A 119 3.84 5.05 -15.97
N GLY A 120 4.32 3.89 -16.43
CA GLY A 120 3.63 3.10 -17.46
C GLY A 120 2.27 2.54 -17.02
N VAL A 121 2.02 2.49 -15.71
CA VAL A 121 0.70 2.15 -15.16
C VAL A 121 -0.23 3.36 -15.17
N LEU A 122 0.23 4.63 -15.19
CA LEU A 122 -0.60 5.86 -15.16
C LEU A 122 -1.25 6.21 -16.50
#